data_AF-A0A0N4TBY2-F1
#
_entry.id   AF-A0A0N4TBY2-F1
#
_cell.length_a   1.000
_cell.length_b   1.000
_cell.length_c   1.000
_cell.angle_alpha   90.00
_cell.angle_beta   90.00
_cell.angle_gamma   90.00
#
_symmetry.space_group_name_H-M   'P 1'
#
loop_
_entity.id
_entity.type
_entity.pdbx_description
1 polymer ?
#
loop_
_entity_poly.entity_id
_entity_poly.type
_entity_poly.pdbx_seq_one_letter_code
_entity_poly.pdbx_strand_id
1 'polypeptide(L)'
;MICRQIWLEVKVTLKEVDAAYYEVLKWLEATDSKVLILSAKQAVAHAHYGRALKYLRKAGDDKNFANNLVVEAAAIELVEQLGWVHIANNLRNQMIIKYRNDYRLF
;
A
#
# COMPACT_ATOMS: atom_id res chain seq x y z
N MET A 1 -10.51 -7.41 -6.88
CA MET A 1 -11.73 -6.99 -6.14
C MET A 1 -11.48 -6.57 -4.69
N ILE A 2 -10.30 -6.85 -4.10
CA ILE A 2 -9.96 -6.45 -2.72
C ILE A 2 -9.61 -4.94 -2.63
N CYS A 3 -9.06 -4.36 -3.71
CA CYS A 3 -8.81 -2.93 -3.89
C CYS A 3 -10.07 -2.05 -4.04
N ARG A 4 -11.28 -2.53 -3.77
CA ARG A 4 -12.44 -1.63 -3.60
C ARG A 4 -12.80 -1.46 -2.13
N GLN A 5 -12.61 -2.49 -1.30
CA GLN A 5 -13.00 -2.42 0.11
C GLN A 5 -12.10 -1.49 0.96
N ILE A 6 -10.87 -1.22 0.52
CA ILE A 6 -9.93 -0.30 1.20
C ILE A 6 -10.15 1.17 0.77
N TRP A 7 -10.85 1.38 -0.33
CA TRP A 7 -11.00 2.67 -1.00
C TRP A 7 -12.45 3.10 -0.88
N LEU A 8 -12.83 3.52 0.33
CA LEU A 8 -14.13 4.10 0.61
C LEU A 8 -14.49 5.14 -0.46
N GLU A 9 -15.65 4.95 -1.09
CA GLU A 9 -16.28 5.79 -2.12
C GLU A 9 -16.72 7.16 -1.57
N VAL A 10 -15.79 7.92 -0.99
CA VAL A 10 -16.05 9.32 -0.65
C VAL A 10 -15.46 10.16 -1.77
N LYS A 11 -16.31 10.95 -2.45
CA LYS A 11 -15.87 12.00 -3.40
C LYS A 11 -15.20 13.13 -2.62
N VAL A 12 -14.05 12.85 -2.01
CA VAL A 12 -13.20 13.87 -1.39
C VAL A 12 -12.46 14.58 -2.51
N THR A 13 -12.42 15.90 -2.47
CA THR A 13 -11.65 16.65 -3.44
C THR A 13 -10.16 16.50 -3.16
N LEU A 14 -9.32 16.41 -4.20
CA LEU A 14 -7.86 16.25 -4.07
C LEU A 14 -7.25 17.26 -3.07
N LYS A 15 -7.78 18.49 -3.08
CA LYS A 15 -7.33 19.60 -2.22
C LYS A 15 -7.58 19.36 -0.74
N GLU A 16 -8.69 18.71 -0.38
CA GLU A 16 -9.01 18.39 1.02
C GLU A 16 -8.09 17.30 1.57
N VAL A 17 -7.75 16.31 0.74
CA VAL A 17 -6.78 15.26 1.11
C VAL A 17 -5.40 15.88 1.32
N ASP A 18 -4.98 16.77 0.44
CA ASP A 18 -3.72 17.52 0.58
C ASP A 18 -3.69 18.33 1.87
N ALA A 19 -4.74 19.11 2.14
CA ALA A 19 -4.82 19.94 3.33
C ALA A 19 -4.70 19.11 4.62
N ALA A 20 -5.48 18.03 4.73
CA ALA A 20 -5.42 17.13 5.88
C ALA A 20 -4.05 16.44 5.99
N TYR A 21 -3.45 16.04 4.87
CA TYR A 21 -2.12 15.42 4.86
C TYR A 21 -1.04 16.39 5.36
N TYR A 22 -1.06 17.65 4.92
CA TYR A 22 -0.12 18.67 5.37
C TYR A 22 -0.30 19.03 6.85
N GLU A 23 -1.52 18.96 7.39
CA GLU A 23 -1.73 19.12 8.83
C GLU A 23 -1.11 17.99 9.64
N VAL A 24 -1.25 16.74 9.19
CA VAL A 24 -0.61 15.58 9.84
C VAL A 24 0.91 15.69 9.80
N LEU A 25 1.47 16.18 8.68
CA LEU A 25 2.91 16.36 8.52
C LEU A 25 3.53 17.41 9.46
N LYS A 26 2.72 18.27 10.10
CA LYS A 26 3.22 19.19 11.14
C LYS A 26 3.63 18.45 12.41
N TRP A 27 3.04 17.28 12.65
CA TRP A 27 3.20 16.51 13.89
C TRP A 27 4.09 15.28 13.71
N LEU A 28 4.10 14.71 12.51
CA LEU A 28 4.75 13.45 12.20
C LEU A 28 5.46 13.52 10.86
N GLU A 29 6.57 12.80 10.71
CA GLU A 29 7.25 12.70 9.43
C GLU A 29 6.53 11.74 8.48
N ALA A 30 6.64 12.00 7.17
CA ALA A 30 6.09 11.12 6.13
C ALA A 30 6.64 9.68 6.14
N THR A 31 7.75 9.46 6.86
CA THR A 31 8.47 8.20 7.02
C THR A 31 8.10 7.43 8.28
N ASP A 32 7.28 7.99 9.17
CA ASP A 32 6.80 7.36 10.40
C ASP A 32 5.86 6.19 10.06
N SER A 33 6.00 5.06 10.76
CA SER A 33 5.24 3.84 10.53
C SER A 33 3.73 4.07 10.57
N LYS A 34 3.26 5.01 11.40
CA LYS A 34 1.83 5.36 11.51
C LYS A 34 1.30 6.14 10.31
N VAL A 35 2.16 6.89 9.62
CA VAL A 35 1.79 7.77 8.51
C VAL A 35 2.08 7.12 7.15
N LEU A 36 2.85 6.04 7.08
CA LEU A 36 3.22 5.38 5.82
C LEU A 36 2.03 5.04 4.92
N ILE A 37 0.95 4.50 5.48
CA ILE A 37 -0.25 4.16 4.70
C ILE A 37 -0.97 5.42 4.21
N LEU A 38 -1.03 6.48 5.02
CA LEU A 38 -1.61 7.77 4.63
C LEU A 38 -0.78 8.42 3.51
N SER A 39 0.54 8.45 3.66
CA SER A 39 1.48 8.93 2.63
C SER A 39 1.38 8.13 1.33
N ALA A 40 1.16 6.81 1.41
CA ALA A 40 0.94 5.97 0.24
C ALA A 40 -0.38 6.33 -0.46
N LYS A 41 -1.49 6.48 0.28
CA LYS A 41 -2.79 6.89 -0.28
C LYS A 41 -2.72 8.24 -0.98
N GLN A 42 -2.06 9.20 -0.33
CA GLN A 42 -1.82 10.52 -0.89
C GLN A 42 -1.03 10.45 -2.20
N ALA A 43 0.07 9.69 -2.22
CA ALA A 43 0.87 9.52 -3.44
C ALA A 43 0.07 8.85 -4.57
N VAL A 44 -0.83 7.90 -4.26
CA VAL A 44 -1.73 7.31 -5.27
C VAL A 44 -2.75 8.32 -5.79
N ALA A 45 -3.31 9.17 -4.94
CA ALA A 45 -4.23 10.23 -5.36
C ALA A 45 -3.59 11.20 -6.37
N HIS A 46 -2.29 11.48 -6.20
CA HIS A 46 -1.47 12.27 -7.13
C HIS A 46 -0.88 11.47 -8.31
N ALA A 47 -1.28 10.21 -8.51
CA ALA A 47 -0.73 9.30 -9.52
C ALA A 47 0.80 9.08 -9.43
N HIS A 48 1.40 9.33 -8.27
CA HIS A 48 2.81 9.08 -7.98
C HIS A 48 3.05 7.65 -7.50
N TYR A 49 2.79 6.67 -8.38
CA TYR A 49 2.81 5.25 -8.04
C TYR A 49 4.15 4.74 -7.52
N GLY A 50 5.28 5.25 -8.03
CA GLY A 50 6.61 4.86 -7.54
C GLY A 50 6.86 5.30 -6.08
N ARG A 51 6.34 6.47 -5.70
CA ARG A 51 6.43 6.98 -4.32
C ARG A 51 5.51 6.19 -3.39
N ALA A 52 4.32 5.85 -3.85
CA ALA A 52 3.39 4.96 -3.13
C ALA A 52 4.02 3.57 -2.89
N LEU A 53 4.66 2.99 -3.90
CA LEU A 53 5.33 1.69 -3.78
C LEU A 53 6.46 1.72 -2.74
N LYS A 54 7.26 2.79 -2.70
CA LYS A 54 8.31 2.97 -1.68
C LYS A 54 7.74 2.97 -0.27
N TYR A 55 6.61 3.65 -0.04
CA TYR A 55 5.97 3.70 1.27
C TYR A 55 5.31 2.36 1.64
N LEU A 56 4.66 1.68 0.70
CA LEU A 56 4.08 0.36 0.94
C LEU A 56 5.14 -0.69 1.25
N ARG A 57 6.29 -0.65 0.56
CA ARG A 57 7.39 -1.57 0.86
C ARG A 57 7.92 -1.38 2.27
N LYS A 58 8.13 -0.12 2.67
CA LYS A 58 8.53 0.21 4.04
C LYS A 58 7.48 -0.21 5.09
N ALA A 59 6.19 -0.08 4.75
CA ALA A 59 5.11 -0.54 5.63
C ALA A 59 5.05 -2.07 5.77
N GLY A 60 5.41 -2.82 4.72
CA GLY A 60 5.46 -4.29 4.76
C GLY A 60 6.65 -4.85 5.56
N ASP A 61 7.77 -4.12 5.60
CA ASP A 61 8.94 -4.50 6.40
C ASP A 61 8.71 -4.31 7.90
N ASP A 62 7.75 -3.45 8.27
CA ASP A 62 7.46 -3.12 9.66
C ASP A 62 6.58 -4.20 10.32
N LYS A 63 7.13 -4.90 11.31
CA LYS A 63 6.50 -6.09 11.95
C LYS A 63 5.18 -5.78 12.66
N ASN A 64 4.88 -4.50 12.89
CA ASN A 64 3.66 -4.06 13.58
C ASN A 64 2.41 -4.00 12.69
N PHE A 65 2.52 -4.19 11.37
CA PHE A 65 1.34 -4.23 10.52
C PHE A 65 0.68 -5.61 10.53
N ALA A 66 -0.42 -5.73 11.30
CA ALA A 66 -1.27 -6.93 11.35
C ALA A 66 -1.83 -7.35 9.98
N ASN A 67 -1.95 -6.41 9.02
CA ASN A 67 -2.54 -6.59 7.70
C ASN A 67 -1.49 -6.65 6.57
N ASN A 68 -0.38 -7.33 6.82
CA ASN A 68 0.74 -7.43 5.89
C ASN A 68 0.34 -7.99 4.51
N LEU A 69 -0.64 -8.92 4.47
CA LEU A 69 -1.25 -9.44 3.24
C LEU A 69 -1.88 -8.35 2.37
N VAL A 70 -2.55 -7.38 3.00
CA VAL A 70 -3.27 -6.31 2.30
C VAL A 70 -2.29 -5.31 1.69
N VAL A 71 -1.19 -5.01 2.39
CA VAL A 71 -0.13 -4.12 1.91
C VAL A 71 0.59 -4.72 0.70
N GLU A 72 0.93 -6.02 0.77
CA GLU A 72 1.52 -6.76 -0.35
C GLU A 72 0.59 -6.83 -1.57
N ALA A 73 -0.72 -7.06 -1.34
CA ALA A 73 -1.71 -7.04 -2.42
C ALA A 73 -1.82 -5.65 -3.10
N ALA A 74 -1.84 -4.58 -2.31
CA ALA A 74 -1.85 -3.22 -2.84
C ALA A 74 -0.58 -2.88 -3.62
N ALA A 75 0.58 -3.38 -3.18
CA ALA A 75 1.84 -3.22 -3.90
C ALA A 75 1.80 -3.91 -5.28
N ILE A 76 1.25 -5.13 -5.37
CA ILE A 76 1.06 -5.84 -6.64
C ILE A 76 0.21 -5.01 -7.62
N GLU A 77 -0.91 -4.47 -7.14
CA GLU A 77 -1.81 -3.67 -7.97
C GLU A 77 -1.13 -2.39 -8.48
N LEU A 78 -0.30 -1.71 -7.66
CA LEU A 78 0.49 -0.56 -8.11
C LEU A 78 1.52 -0.95 -9.19
N VAL A 79 2.19 -2.08 -9.03
CA VAL A 79 3.17 -2.59 -10.01
C VAL A 79 2.49 -2.94 -11.33
N GLU A 80 1.23 -3.40 -11.29
CA GLU A 80 0.42 -3.60 -12.51
C GLU A 80 0.01 -2.29 -13.16
N GLN A 81 -0.38 -1.27 -12.39
CA GLN A 81 -0.67 0.06 -12.94
C GLN A 81 0.56 0.68 -13.63
N LEU A 82 1.77 0.34 -13.16
CA LEU A 82 3.03 0.73 -13.79
C LEU A 82 3.40 -0.12 -15.04
N GLY A 83 2.66 -1.19 -15.33
CA GLY A 83 2.93 -2.09 -16.46
C GLY A 83 4.07 -3.09 -16.22
N TRP A 84 4.54 -3.25 -14.99
CA TRP A 84 5.65 -4.15 -14.65
C TRP A 84 5.17 -5.59 -14.41
N VAL A 85 4.64 -6.21 -15.47
CA VAL A 85 3.95 -7.51 -15.40
C VAL A 85 4.83 -8.62 -14.81
N HIS A 86 6.11 -8.65 -15.16
CA HIS A 86 7.06 -9.64 -14.64
C HIS A 86 7.23 -9.55 -13.12
N ILE A 87 7.30 -8.34 -12.57
CA ILE A 87 7.42 -8.09 -11.13
C ILE A 87 6.11 -8.44 -10.43
N ALA A 88 4.97 -8.04 -11.00
CA ALA A 88 3.65 -8.37 -10.45
C ALA A 88 3.45 -9.88 -10.34
N ASN A 89 3.82 -10.65 -11.37
CA ASN A 89 3.74 -12.10 -11.37
C ASN A 89 4.66 -12.73 -10.31
N ASN A 90 5.89 -12.25 -10.18
CA ASN A 90 6.80 -12.74 -9.15
C ASN A 90 6.25 -12.47 -7.73
N LEU A 91 5.74 -11.26 -7.47
CA LEU A 91 5.16 -10.91 -6.17
C LEU A 91 3.93 -11.76 -5.83
N ARG A 92 3.04 -12.01 -6.81
CA ARG A 92 1.90 -12.93 -6.63
C ARG A 92 2.32 -14.34 -6.24
N ASN A 93 3.33 -14.88 -6.92
CA ASN A 93 3.84 -16.21 -6.62
C ASN A 93 4.43 -16.27 -5.20
N GLN A 94 5.16 -15.23 -4.79
CA GLN A 94 5.68 -15.12 -3.42
C GLN A 94 4.55 -15.04 -2.38
N MET A 95 3.48 -14.31 -2.67
CA MET A 95 2.32 -14.17 -1.79
C MET A 95 1.62 -15.50 -1.53
N ILE A 96 1.46 -16.34 -2.56
CA ILE A 96 0.85 -17.69 -2.42
C ILE A 96 1.67 -18.58 -1.48
N ILE A 97 3.01 -18.52 -1.59
CA ILE A 97 3.91 -19.34 -0.78
C ILE A 97 3.94 -18.82 0.68
N LYS A 98 3.99 -17.50 0.86
CA LYS A 98 4.13 -16.85 2.18
C LYS A 98 2.87 -16.94 3.03
N TYR A 99 1.68 -16.82 2.42
CA TYR A 99 0.40 -16.80 3.11
C TYR A 99 -0.43 -18.05 2.81
N ARG A 100 0.18 -19.23 2.97
CA ARG A 100 -0.51 -20.50 2.78
C ARG A 100 -1.56 -20.70 3.88
N ASN A 101 -2.75 -21.16 3.48
CA ASN A 101 -3.88 -21.34 4.41
C ASN A 101 -3.65 -22.49 5.40
N ASP A 102 -2.92 -23.52 4.96
CA ASP A 102 -2.64 -24.71 5.75
C ASP A 102 -1.14 -24.98 5.84
N TYR A 103 -0.75 -25.61 6.95
CA TYR A 103 0.60 -26.11 7.13
C TYR A 103 0.89 -27.23 6.13
N ARG A 104 2.15 -27.32 5.71
CA ARG A 104 2.62 -28.45 4.91
C ARG A 104 2.56 -29.70 5.79
N LEU A 105 1.82 -30.71 5.33
CA LEU A 105 1.80 -32.04 5.95
C LEU A 105 3.22 -32.63 5.97
N PHE A 106 3.55 -33.34 7.05
CA PHE A 106 4.85 -33.98 7.26
C PHE A 106 5.09 -35.13 6.28
#